data_AF-A0AAW0RI02-F1
#
_entry.id   AF-A0AAW0RI02-F1
#
_cell.length_a   1.000
_cell.length_b   1.000
_cell.length_c   1.000
_cell.angle_alpha   90.00
_cell.angle_beta   90.00
_cell.angle_gamma   90.00
#
_symmetry.space_group_name_H-M   'P 1'
#
loop_
_entity.id
_entity.type
_entity.pdbx_description
1 polymer ?
#
loop_
_entity_poly.entity_id
_entity_poly.type
_entity_poly.pdbx_seq_one_letter_code
_entity_poly.pdbx_strand_id
1 'polypeptide(L)'
;MPFFTRRSFRYQLVDEQSEAKRPAQSSPTESRHAKILSCFIAVVAFGFGALIGVFLLAPQRPLPGCATGSQQAASDVPASDIAINVIRQTFHYNRTFGQAPDHRGTSEAWESIVPVGQGTVQFPRGSHNLYTLSVVHQLHCLWSIHGNYYGKVNGDPDTDMSAAHMRHCFDYLRQGLMCASDTSLEPVDPKLGGVTGWGSERLCRDYQQVVAWAEDHRVSNLRGFRETPHHDRR
;
A
#
# COMPACT_ATOMS: atom_id res chain seq x y z
N MET A 1 -22.86 16.04 19.52
CA MET A 1 -22.01 15.22 20.40
C MET A 1 -20.97 14.52 19.53
N PRO A 2 -19.67 14.83 19.61
CA PRO A 2 -18.69 14.23 18.72
C PRO A 2 -18.13 12.95 19.36
N PHE A 3 -18.64 11.80 18.96
CA PHE A 3 -18.08 10.49 19.30
C PHE A 3 -17.33 9.92 18.10
N PHE A 4 -16.17 10.46 17.74
CA PHE A 4 -15.24 9.75 16.88
C PHE A 4 -13.80 10.09 17.24
N THR A 5 -13.20 9.26 18.09
CA THR A 5 -11.74 9.16 18.20
C THR A 5 -11.21 8.55 16.90
N ARG A 6 -10.77 9.41 15.99
CA ARG A 6 -10.05 9.06 14.76
C ARG A 6 -8.76 8.34 15.13
N ARG A 7 -8.74 7.00 15.11
CA ARG A 7 -7.46 6.27 15.07
C ARG A 7 -6.85 6.55 13.70
N SER A 8 -5.98 7.55 13.65
CA SER A 8 -5.08 7.74 12.51
C SER A 8 -4.27 6.46 12.37
N PHE A 9 -4.51 5.68 11.32
CA PHE A 9 -3.56 4.66 10.91
C PHE A 9 -2.26 5.38 10.56
N ARG A 10 -1.24 5.29 11.43
CA ARG A 10 0.12 5.72 11.09
C ARG A 10 0.71 4.63 10.21
N TYR A 11 0.79 4.89 8.92
CA TYR A 11 1.62 4.09 8.02
C TYR A 11 3.09 4.36 8.39
N GLN A 12 3.84 3.30 8.66
CA GLN A 12 5.29 3.41 8.80
C GLN A 12 5.88 3.37 7.41
N LEU A 13 6.60 4.43 7.01
CA LEU A 13 7.37 4.40 5.77
C LEU A 13 8.46 3.35 5.93
N VAL A 14 8.45 2.34 5.07
CA VAL A 14 9.51 1.33 4.99
C VAL A 14 10.51 1.82 3.96
N ASP A 15 11.76 1.98 4.36
CA ASP A 15 12.87 2.21 3.43
C ASP A 15 13.20 0.87 2.75
N GLU A 16 12.96 0.76 1.44
CA GLU A 16 13.23 -0.45 0.64
C GLU A 16 14.68 -0.94 0.79
N GLN A 17 15.65 -0.04 1.03
CA GLN A 17 17.05 -0.43 1.23
C GLN A 17 17.27 -1.20 2.54
N SER A 18 16.40 -1.00 3.53
CA SER A 18 16.45 -1.71 4.81
C SER A 18 15.87 -3.12 4.74
N GLU A 19 14.94 -3.37 3.80
CA GLU A 19 14.25 -4.66 3.66
C GLU A 19 15.12 -5.70 2.94
N ALA A 20 15.88 -5.27 1.93
CA ALA A 20 16.86 -6.11 1.24
C ALA A 20 18.03 -6.57 2.14
N LYS A 21 18.18 -5.97 3.33
CA LYS A 21 19.34 -6.19 4.21
C LYS A 21 19.06 -7.05 5.44
N ARG A 22 17.84 -7.56 5.66
CA ARG A 22 17.55 -8.39 6.84
C ARG A 22 18.28 -9.74 6.78
N PRO A 23 19.23 -10.03 7.69
CA PRO A 23 19.77 -11.38 7.85
C PRO A 23 18.75 -12.27 8.55
N ALA A 24 18.79 -13.57 8.25
CA ALA A 24 17.98 -14.59 8.91
C ALA A 24 18.09 -14.49 10.45
N GLN A 25 16.94 -14.49 11.14
CA GLN A 25 16.85 -14.45 12.59
C GLN A 25 17.57 -15.64 13.24
N SER A 26 18.62 -15.37 14.02
CA SER A 26 19.11 -16.29 15.05
C SER A 26 18.49 -15.96 16.40
N SER A 27 18.22 -17.01 17.19
CA SER A 27 17.54 -16.97 18.49
C SER A 27 18.39 -16.34 19.60
N PRO A 28 17.78 -15.80 20.67
CA PRO A 28 18.51 -15.09 21.72
C PRO A 28 19.05 -16.05 22.79
N THR A 29 20.35 -15.98 23.05
CA THR A 29 21.01 -16.56 24.21
C THR A 29 20.92 -15.62 25.42
N GLU A 30 20.56 -16.18 26.56
CA GLU A 30 20.22 -15.49 27.79
C GLU A 30 21.47 -15.00 28.58
N SER A 31 21.51 -13.70 28.86
CA SER A 31 21.90 -13.03 30.11
C SER A 31 23.17 -13.45 30.90
N ARG A 32 24.32 -12.84 30.54
CA ARG A 32 25.43 -12.57 31.51
C ARG A 32 25.49 -11.11 32.00
N HIS A 33 24.65 -10.22 31.45
CA HIS A 33 24.69 -8.78 31.73
C HIS A 33 23.95 -8.35 33.01
N ALA A 34 23.04 -9.17 33.55
CA ALA A 34 22.24 -8.81 34.72
C ALA A 34 23.05 -8.69 36.03
N LYS A 35 24.26 -9.27 36.11
CA LYS A 35 25.11 -9.20 37.32
C LYS A 35 26.05 -7.99 37.36
N ILE A 36 26.31 -7.35 36.22
CA ILE A 36 27.24 -6.19 36.14
C ILE A 36 26.49 -4.87 36.37
N LEU A 37 25.20 -4.82 36.01
CA LEU A 37 24.38 -3.61 36.15
C LEU A 37 24.08 -3.24 37.63
N SER A 38 24.08 -4.22 38.54
CA SER A 38 23.82 -3.98 39.97
C SER A 38 24.95 -3.23 40.70
N CYS A 39 26.19 -3.32 40.22
CA CYS A 39 27.33 -2.64 40.86
C CYS A 39 27.50 -1.19 40.41
N PHE A 40 27.05 -0.83 39.21
CA PHE A 40 27.18 0.54 38.70
C PHE A 40 26.12 1.51 39.26
N ILE A 41 24.93 1.01 39.60
CA ILE A 41 23.84 1.84 40.12
C ILE A 41 24.17 2.41 41.52
N ALA A 42 24.90 1.65 42.35
CA ALA A 42 25.26 2.09 43.70
C ALA A 42 26.30 3.23 43.74
N VAL A 43 27.17 3.32 42.72
CA VAL A 43 28.24 4.36 42.67
C VAL A 43 27.73 5.68 42.10
N VAL A 44 26.78 5.64 41.15
CA VAL A 44 26.22 6.86 40.55
C VAL A 44 25.19 7.55 41.47
N ALA A 45 24.47 6.79 42.30
CA ALA A 45 23.47 7.34 43.23
C ALA A 45 24.07 8.25 44.32
N PHE A 46 25.34 8.06 44.69
CA PHE A 46 26.03 8.94 45.66
C PHE A 46 26.65 10.20 45.04
N GLY A 47 26.89 10.23 43.72
CA GLY A 47 27.49 11.38 43.03
C GLY A 47 26.49 12.49 42.64
N PHE A 48 25.21 12.15 42.44
CA PHE A 48 24.21 13.12 41.95
C PHE A 48 23.51 13.94 43.05
N GLY A 49 23.59 13.53 44.31
CA GLY A 49 22.99 14.26 45.44
C GLY A 49 23.62 15.64 45.68
N ALA A 50 24.84 15.89 45.20
CA ALA A 50 25.55 17.15 45.40
C ALA A 50 25.35 18.20 44.28
N LEU A 51 24.72 17.85 43.15
CA LEU A 51 24.52 18.77 42.01
C LEU A 51 23.08 19.30 41.87
N ILE A 52 22.10 18.69 42.56
CA ILE A 52 20.69 19.12 42.51
C ILE A 52 20.43 20.41 43.31
N GLY A 53 21.30 20.75 44.25
CA GLY A 53 21.17 21.96 45.09
C GLY A 53 21.37 23.29 44.35
N VAL A 54 22.00 23.30 43.17
CA VAL A 54 22.37 24.55 42.47
C VAL A 54 21.35 24.98 41.41
N PHE A 55 20.45 24.11 40.96
CA PHE A 55 19.50 24.42 39.88
C PHE A 55 18.11 24.92 40.32
N LEU A 56 17.81 24.93 41.63
CA LEU A 56 16.48 25.31 42.14
C LEU A 56 16.26 26.83 42.35
N LEU A 57 17.23 27.69 42.04
CA LEU A 57 17.11 29.14 42.24
C LEU A 57 17.38 30.01 40.99
N ALA A 58 17.50 29.42 39.80
CA ALA A 58 17.69 30.18 38.56
C ALA A 58 16.35 30.44 37.84
N PRO A 59 15.99 31.69 37.51
CA PRO A 59 14.74 32.00 36.82
C PRO A 59 14.81 31.55 35.35
N GLN A 60 13.85 30.74 34.91
CA GLN A 60 13.81 30.20 33.55
C GLN A 60 13.30 31.23 32.54
N ARG A 61 14.08 31.49 31.49
CA ARG A 61 13.64 32.24 30.31
C ARG A 61 12.95 31.29 29.32
N PRO A 62 11.81 31.68 28.71
CA PRO A 62 11.14 30.81 27.73
C PRO A 62 11.94 30.71 26.42
N LEU A 63 12.11 29.49 25.94
CA LEU A 63 12.70 29.19 24.63
C LEU A 63 11.66 29.41 23.51
N PRO A 64 12.03 30.02 22.38
CA PRO A 64 11.16 30.10 21.22
C PRO A 64 11.03 28.72 20.56
N GLY A 65 9.79 28.22 20.46
CA GLY A 65 9.49 26.95 19.84
C GLY A 65 9.66 26.99 18.32
N CYS A 66 10.58 26.19 17.81
CA CYS A 66 10.57 25.78 16.40
C CYS A 66 9.50 24.71 16.23
N ALA A 67 8.35 25.10 15.66
CA ALA A 67 7.42 24.17 15.06
C ALA A 67 8.01 23.72 13.71
N THR A 68 8.70 22.57 13.70
CA THR A 68 9.04 21.87 12.45
C THR A 68 7.82 21.08 12.01
N GLY A 69 6.95 21.70 11.21
CA GLY A 69 6.06 20.96 10.34
C GLY A 69 6.90 20.19 9.32
N SER A 70 6.84 18.86 9.33
CA SER A 70 7.40 18.06 8.26
C SER A 70 6.59 18.33 6.99
N GLN A 71 7.06 19.25 6.15
CA GLN A 71 6.63 19.28 4.76
C GLN A 71 7.21 18.01 4.13
N GLN A 72 6.35 17.03 3.83
CA GLN A 72 6.69 15.99 2.86
C GLN A 72 7.10 16.73 1.59
N ALA A 73 8.37 16.56 1.18
CA ALA A 73 8.84 17.09 -0.08
C ALA A 73 7.87 16.65 -1.18
N ALA A 74 7.36 17.60 -1.95
CA ALA A 74 6.54 17.31 -3.11
C ALA A 74 7.31 16.34 -4.02
N SER A 75 6.62 15.36 -4.60
CA SER A 75 7.25 14.42 -5.53
C SER A 75 7.78 15.18 -6.74
N ASP A 76 9.04 14.96 -7.12
CA ASP A 76 9.64 15.54 -8.34
C ASP A 76 9.06 14.92 -9.64
N VAL A 77 8.10 14.01 -9.51
CA VAL A 77 7.42 13.37 -10.63
C VAL A 77 6.39 14.33 -11.23
N PRO A 78 6.44 14.59 -12.56
CA PRO A 78 5.48 15.46 -13.21
C PRO A 78 4.04 14.94 -13.07
N ALA A 79 3.11 15.82 -12.70
CA ALA A 79 1.69 15.51 -12.82
C ALA A 79 1.33 15.32 -14.31
N SER A 80 0.71 14.19 -14.64
CA SER A 80 0.33 13.87 -16.00
C SER A 80 -0.99 14.55 -16.37
N ASP A 81 -0.94 15.65 -17.13
CA ASP A 81 -2.14 16.27 -17.71
C ASP A 81 -2.54 15.57 -19.02
N ILE A 82 -2.69 14.24 -18.96
CA ILE A 82 -3.13 13.45 -20.10
C ILE A 82 -4.65 13.63 -20.20
N ALA A 83 -5.09 14.40 -21.20
CA ALA A 83 -6.50 14.60 -21.47
C ALA A 83 -7.17 13.30 -21.97
N ILE A 84 -7.68 12.49 -21.05
CA ILE A 84 -8.44 11.27 -21.33
C ILE A 84 -9.93 11.53 -21.10
N ASN A 85 -10.76 11.11 -22.06
CA ASN A 85 -12.21 11.22 -21.95
C ASN A 85 -12.77 10.30 -20.86
N VAL A 86 -13.73 10.80 -20.08
CA VAL A 86 -14.48 9.99 -19.13
C VAL A 86 -15.64 9.31 -19.87
N ILE A 87 -15.66 7.98 -19.86
CA ILE A 87 -16.72 7.18 -20.46
C ILE A 87 -17.58 6.49 -19.39
N ARG A 88 -18.83 6.19 -19.71
CA ARG A 88 -19.70 5.36 -18.86
C ARG A 88 -19.48 3.90 -19.22
N GLN A 89 -19.20 3.08 -18.21
CA GLN A 89 -19.03 1.64 -18.36
C GLN A 89 -19.88 0.90 -17.33
N THR A 90 -20.59 -0.14 -17.77
CA THR A 90 -21.22 -1.12 -16.89
C THR A 90 -20.34 -2.35 -16.81
N PHE A 91 -20.14 -2.86 -15.59
CA PHE A 91 -19.33 -4.06 -15.40
C PHE A 91 -20.15 -5.30 -15.72
N HIS A 92 -19.57 -6.15 -16.56
CA HIS A 92 -20.14 -7.43 -16.93
C HIS A 92 -19.08 -8.49 -16.66
N TYR A 93 -19.45 -9.56 -15.97
CA TYR A 93 -18.51 -10.63 -15.68
C TYR A 93 -18.07 -11.30 -16.99
N ASN A 94 -16.77 -11.21 -17.27
CA ASN A 94 -16.12 -11.90 -18.35
C ASN A 94 -15.27 -13.04 -17.77
N ARG A 95 -15.82 -14.26 -17.87
CA ARG A 95 -15.20 -15.46 -17.30
C ARG A 95 -13.76 -15.66 -17.79
N THR A 96 -13.44 -15.31 -19.03
CA THR A 96 -12.09 -15.49 -19.61
C THR A 96 -11.02 -14.79 -18.80
N PHE A 97 -11.27 -13.57 -18.32
CA PHE A 97 -10.29 -12.81 -17.52
C PHE A 97 -10.09 -13.36 -16.11
N GLY A 98 -11.00 -14.21 -15.64
CA GLY A 98 -10.88 -14.86 -14.34
C GLY A 98 -10.37 -16.28 -14.41
N GLN A 99 -10.14 -16.88 -15.59
CA GLN A 99 -9.76 -18.28 -15.72
C GLN A 99 -8.28 -18.55 -15.46
N ALA A 100 -7.89 -19.81 -15.31
CA ALA A 100 -6.47 -20.16 -15.22
C ALA A 100 -5.68 -19.68 -16.46
N PRO A 101 -4.39 -19.30 -16.34
CA PRO A 101 -3.59 -18.82 -17.47
C PRO A 101 -3.48 -19.80 -18.65
N ASP A 102 -3.52 -21.11 -18.38
CA ASP A 102 -3.47 -22.19 -19.36
C ASP A 102 -4.85 -22.51 -19.98
N HIS A 103 -5.93 -21.95 -19.43
CA HIS A 103 -7.24 -22.03 -20.06
C HIS A 103 -7.22 -21.24 -21.37
N ARG A 104 -7.83 -21.83 -22.40
CA ARG A 104 -7.87 -21.27 -23.76
C ARG A 104 -8.33 -19.80 -23.76
N GLY A 105 -7.53 -18.93 -24.34
CA GLY A 105 -7.86 -17.52 -24.56
C GLY A 105 -7.60 -16.60 -23.37
N THR A 106 -7.23 -17.13 -22.20
CA THR A 106 -7.02 -16.30 -21.01
C THR A 106 -5.80 -15.41 -21.16
N SER A 107 -4.65 -16.01 -21.48
CA SER A 107 -3.40 -15.26 -21.64
C SER A 107 -3.52 -14.21 -22.74
N GLU A 108 -4.14 -14.58 -23.88
CA GLU A 108 -4.39 -13.65 -24.99
C GLU A 108 -5.34 -12.51 -24.62
N ALA A 109 -6.37 -12.78 -23.80
CA ALA A 109 -7.27 -11.75 -23.31
C ALA A 109 -6.53 -10.73 -22.42
N TRP A 110 -5.68 -11.21 -21.51
CA TRP A 110 -4.85 -10.34 -20.66
C TRP A 110 -3.82 -9.54 -21.48
N GLU A 111 -3.19 -10.15 -22.48
CA GLU A 111 -2.28 -9.44 -23.39
C GLU A 111 -3.00 -8.36 -24.19
N SER A 112 -4.26 -8.60 -24.61
CA SER A 112 -5.02 -7.66 -25.45
C SER A 112 -5.34 -6.32 -24.79
N ILE A 113 -5.30 -6.24 -23.45
CA ILE A 113 -5.56 -5.00 -22.70
C ILE A 113 -4.28 -4.24 -22.33
N VAL A 114 -3.11 -4.83 -22.54
CA VAL A 114 -1.82 -4.18 -22.29
C VAL A 114 -1.44 -3.36 -23.53
N PRO A 115 -1.18 -2.05 -23.40
CA PRO A 115 -0.81 -1.24 -24.55
C PRO A 115 0.56 -1.64 -25.10
N VAL A 116 0.78 -1.41 -26.39
CA VAL A 116 2.10 -1.55 -27.02
C VAL A 116 3.13 -0.72 -26.24
N GLY A 117 4.31 -1.29 -26.01
CA GLY A 117 5.33 -0.70 -25.14
C GLY A 117 5.06 -0.91 -23.64
N GLN A 118 4.07 -1.75 -23.30
CA GLN A 118 3.74 -2.14 -21.91
C GLN A 118 3.43 -0.94 -21.00
N GLY A 119 2.93 0.15 -21.58
CA GLY A 119 2.58 1.37 -20.85
C GLY A 119 3.77 2.24 -20.46
N THR A 120 4.97 1.95 -20.97
CA THR A 120 6.16 2.79 -20.74
C THR A 120 6.21 3.92 -21.76
N VAL A 121 6.38 5.15 -21.27
CA VAL A 121 6.35 6.39 -22.04
C VAL A 121 7.56 7.27 -21.72
N GLN A 122 7.94 8.13 -22.67
CA GLN A 122 8.85 9.25 -22.42
C GLN A 122 8.04 10.48 -22.04
N PHE A 123 8.32 11.11 -20.90
CA PHE A 123 7.58 12.28 -20.45
C PHE A 123 8.45 13.38 -19.82
N PRO A 124 8.33 14.65 -20.27
CA PRO A 124 7.63 15.09 -21.47
C PRO A 124 8.20 14.41 -22.73
N ARG A 125 7.43 14.44 -23.83
CA ARG A 125 7.82 13.79 -25.09
C ARG A 125 9.19 14.30 -25.55
N GLY A 126 10.08 13.38 -25.91
CA GLY A 126 11.45 13.70 -26.34
C GLY A 126 12.45 13.87 -25.20
N SER A 127 12.03 13.72 -23.94
CA SER A 127 12.95 13.57 -22.81
C SER A 127 13.60 12.18 -22.78
N HIS A 128 14.65 12.04 -21.97
CA HIS A 128 15.26 10.75 -21.66
C HIS A 128 14.63 10.05 -20.45
N ASN A 129 13.62 10.67 -19.83
CA ASN A 129 12.96 10.14 -18.64
C ASN A 129 11.88 9.15 -19.06
N LEU A 130 11.95 7.95 -18.52
CA LEU A 130 10.98 6.89 -18.78
C LEU A 130 10.06 6.73 -17.58
N TYR A 131 8.78 6.58 -17.87
CA TYR A 131 7.74 6.35 -16.88
C TYR A 131 6.82 5.23 -17.32
N THR A 132 6.25 4.48 -16.38
CA THR A 132 5.14 3.56 -16.66
C THR A 132 3.86 4.13 -16.06
N LEU A 133 2.75 4.03 -16.80
CA LEU A 133 1.44 4.44 -16.29
C LEU A 133 1.01 3.52 -15.14
N SER A 134 0.57 4.09 -14.02
CA SER A 134 0.19 3.35 -12.82
C SER A 134 -0.87 2.27 -13.07
N VAL A 135 -1.89 2.55 -13.89
CA VAL A 135 -2.91 1.54 -14.24
C VAL A 135 -2.31 0.30 -14.91
N VAL A 136 -1.28 0.47 -15.74
CA VAL A 136 -0.63 -0.66 -16.43
C VAL A 136 0.20 -1.47 -15.46
N HIS A 137 0.91 -0.82 -14.53
CA HIS A 137 1.61 -1.51 -13.46
C HIS A 137 0.63 -2.25 -12.52
N GLN A 138 -0.50 -1.64 -12.15
CA GLN A 138 -1.55 -2.29 -11.35
C GLN A 138 -2.12 -3.54 -12.03
N LEU A 139 -2.37 -3.48 -13.35
CA LEU A 139 -2.83 -4.63 -14.13
C LEU A 139 -1.76 -5.73 -14.21
N HIS A 140 -0.48 -5.36 -14.37
CA HIS A 140 0.64 -6.31 -14.33
C HIS A 140 0.75 -7.03 -12.97
N CYS A 141 0.60 -6.29 -11.87
CA CYS A 141 0.55 -6.88 -10.52
C CYS A 141 -0.64 -7.82 -10.36
N LEU A 142 -1.83 -7.41 -10.82
CA LEU A 142 -3.03 -8.25 -10.74
C LEU A 142 -2.86 -9.54 -11.54
N TRP A 143 -2.29 -9.48 -12.75
CA TRP A 143 -1.95 -10.67 -13.54
C TRP A 143 -0.92 -11.57 -12.85
N SER A 144 0.08 -10.98 -12.18
CA SER A 144 1.07 -11.74 -11.42
C SER A 144 0.46 -12.46 -10.21
N ILE A 145 -0.44 -11.78 -9.47
CA ILE A 145 -1.20 -12.39 -8.36
C ILE A 145 -2.08 -13.52 -8.90
N HIS A 146 -2.76 -13.29 -10.02
CA HIS A 146 -3.59 -14.26 -10.71
C HIS A 146 -2.80 -15.53 -11.08
N GLY A 147 -1.65 -15.39 -11.75
CA GLY A 147 -0.78 -16.52 -12.08
C GLY A 147 -0.28 -17.27 -10.84
N ASN A 148 0.11 -16.54 -9.78
CA ASN A 148 0.56 -17.16 -8.53
C ASN A 148 -0.57 -17.92 -7.81
N TYR A 149 -1.79 -17.38 -7.81
CA TYR A 149 -2.96 -18.07 -7.28
C TYR A 149 -3.15 -19.41 -7.98
N TYR A 150 -3.19 -19.40 -9.32
CA TYR A 150 -3.36 -20.60 -10.13
C TYR A 150 -2.20 -21.60 -10.05
N GLY A 151 -0.97 -21.12 -9.85
CA GLY A 151 0.17 -21.98 -9.60
C GLY A 151 0.18 -22.65 -8.22
N LYS A 152 -0.72 -22.27 -7.31
CA LYS A 152 -0.79 -22.79 -5.93
C LYS A 152 -2.08 -23.55 -5.62
N VAL A 153 -3.18 -23.25 -6.29
CA VAL A 153 -4.42 -24.01 -6.08
C VAL A 153 -4.31 -25.39 -6.71
N ASN A 154 -4.29 -26.41 -5.86
CA ASN A 154 -4.35 -27.81 -6.27
C ASN A 154 -5.80 -28.29 -6.17
N GLY A 155 -6.59 -28.12 -7.23
CA GLY A 155 -7.99 -28.53 -7.27
C GLY A 155 -8.69 -28.08 -8.54
N ASP A 156 -9.83 -28.68 -8.86
CA ASP A 156 -10.66 -28.25 -9.99
C ASP A 156 -11.32 -26.89 -9.67
N PRO A 157 -10.90 -25.78 -10.32
CA PRO A 157 -11.40 -24.45 -10.04
C PRO A 157 -12.89 -24.26 -10.40
N ASP A 158 -13.53 -25.26 -11.04
CA ASP A 158 -14.95 -25.26 -11.33
C ASP A 158 -15.83 -25.88 -10.23
N THR A 159 -15.26 -26.58 -9.25
CA THR A 159 -16.03 -27.27 -8.18
C THR A 159 -15.94 -26.62 -6.81
N ASP A 160 -14.96 -25.73 -6.59
CA ASP A 160 -14.77 -25.01 -5.34
C ASP A 160 -15.43 -23.62 -5.40
N MET A 161 -16.36 -23.34 -4.48
CA MET A 161 -16.99 -22.02 -4.33
C MET A 161 -15.97 -20.91 -4.07
N SER A 162 -14.87 -21.23 -3.38
CA SER A 162 -13.74 -20.31 -3.20
C SER A 162 -13.08 -19.98 -4.53
N ALA A 163 -12.88 -20.98 -5.40
CA ALA A 163 -12.34 -20.77 -6.73
C ALA A 163 -13.28 -19.95 -7.62
N ALA A 164 -14.57 -20.24 -7.64
CA ALA A 164 -15.56 -19.43 -8.36
C ALA A 164 -15.54 -17.95 -7.90
N HIS A 165 -15.44 -17.71 -6.59
CA HIS A 165 -15.34 -16.35 -6.05
C HIS A 165 -14.05 -15.66 -6.51
N MET A 166 -12.91 -16.33 -6.43
CA MET A 166 -11.62 -15.78 -6.88
C MET A 166 -11.61 -15.42 -8.37
N ARG A 167 -12.19 -16.27 -9.22
CA ARG A 167 -12.35 -15.98 -10.66
C ARG A 167 -13.14 -14.71 -10.91
N HIS A 168 -14.25 -14.55 -10.19
CA HIS A 168 -15.07 -13.35 -10.27
C HIS A 168 -14.30 -12.12 -9.75
N CYS A 169 -13.56 -12.25 -8.65
CA CYS A 169 -12.76 -11.17 -8.08
C CYS A 169 -11.68 -10.66 -9.04
N PHE A 170 -10.97 -11.56 -9.75
CA PHE A 170 -9.94 -11.14 -10.70
C PHE A 170 -10.51 -10.26 -11.81
N ASP A 171 -11.63 -10.66 -12.42
CA ASP A 171 -12.26 -9.85 -13.46
C ASP A 171 -12.90 -8.57 -12.89
N TYR A 172 -13.51 -8.62 -11.70
CA TYR A 172 -14.05 -7.42 -11.04
C TYR A 172 -12.97 -6.39 -10.74
N LEU A 173 -11.83 -6.81 -10.17
CA LEU A 173 -10.71 -5.93 -9.87
C LEU A 173 -10.09 -5.37 -11.15
N ARG A 174 -9.88 -6.20 -12.19
CA ARG A 174 -9.40 -5.76 -13.49
C ARG A 174 -10.28 -4.64 -14.07
N GLN A 175 -11.60 -4.83 -14.06
CA GLN A 175 -12.56 -3.81 -14.51
C GLN A 175 -12.50 -2.55 -13.65
N GLY A 176 -12.36 -2.69 -12.33
CA GLY A 176 -12.17 -1.58 -11.40
C GLY A 176 -10.92 -0.74 -11.70
N LEU A 177 -9.78 -1.40 -11.91
CA LEU A 177 -8.51 -0.74 -12.26
C LEU A 177 -8.62 0.01 -13.59
N MET A 178 -9.20 -0.60 -14.62
CA MET A 178 -9.41 0.05 -15.92
C MET A 178 -10.44 1.20 -15.86
N CYS A 179 -11.49 1.07 -15.03
CA CYS A 179 -12.48 2.13 -14.88
C CYS A 179 -11.93 3.33 -14.10
N ALA A 180 -11.11 3.09 -13.07
CA ALA A 180 -10.46 4.14 -12.31
C ALA A 180 -9.30 4.78 -13.10
N SER A 181 -8.61 3.98 -13.93
CA SER A 181 -7.51 4.36 -14.81
C SER A 181 -6.56 5.36 -14.17
N ASP A 182 -5.78 4.92 -13.19
CA ASP A 182 -4.73 5.75 -12.59
C ASP A 182 -3.68 6.11 -13.64
N THR A 183 -3.74 7.34 -14.13
CA THR A 183 -2.85 7.87 -15.17
C THR A 183 -1.53 8.43 -14.64
N SER A 184 -1.29 8.32 -13.33
CA SER A 184 -0.05 8.81 -12.72
C SER A 184 1.17 8.14 -13.34
N LEU A 185 2.28 8.89 -13.43
CA LEU A 185 3.53 8.42 -14.00
C LEU A 185 4.41 7.85 -12.89
N GLU A 186 4.89 6.63 -13.07
CA GLU A 186 5.85 6.00 -12.16
C GLU A 186 7.23 5.97 -12.82
N PRO A 187 8.28 6.55 -12.22
CA PRO A 187 9.59 6.62 -12.84
C PRO A 187 10.19 5.22 -12.96
N VAL A 188 10.67 4.88 -14.16
CA VAL A 188 11.36 3.62 -14.39
C VAL A 188 12.71 3.63 -13.68
N ASP A 189 12.93 2.64 -12.81
CA ASP A 189 14.21 2.40 -12.18
C ASP A 189 15.08 1.53 -13.13
N PRO A 190 16.22 2.06 -13.63
CA PRO A 190 17.10 1.32 -14.53
C PRO A 190 17.71 0.06 -13.91
N LYS A 191 17.86 0.00 -12.58
CA LYS A 191 18.41 -1.16 -11.88
C LYS A 191 17.38 -2.28 -11.76
N LEU A 192 16.10 -1.93 -11.59
CA LEU A 192 15.01 -2.90 -11.54
C LEU A 192 14.56 -3.32 -12.95
N GLY A 193 14.76 -2.45 -13.96
CA GLY A 193 14.20 -2.64 -15.29
C GLY A 193 12.68 -2.45 -15.32
N GLY A 194 12.12 -1.73 -14.34
CA GLY A 194 10.68 -1.57 -14.13
C GLY A 194 10.39 -0.43 -13.16
N VAL A 195 9.22 -0.46 -12.52
CA VAL A 195 8.75 0.59 -11.59
C VAL A 195 8.48 0.01 -10.21
N THR A 196 8.73 0.78 -9.15
CA THR A 196 8.43 0.35 -7.76
C THR A 196 6.98 0.55 -7.36
N GLY A 197 6.29 1.49 -8.00
CA GLY A 197 4.96 1.96 -7.58
C GLY A 197 4.99 3.06 -6.52
N TRP A 198 6.14 3.33 -5.90
CA TRP A 198 6.27 4.19 -4.73
C TRP A 198 6.92 5.54 -5.05
N GLY A 199 6.77 6.50 -4.13
CA GLY A 199 7.40 7.83 -4.22
C GLY A 199 6.79 8.79 -5.26
N SER A 200 5.86 8.30 -6.09
CA SER A 200 5.14 9.11 -7.08
C SER A 200 3.84 9.64 -6.50
N GLU A 201 3.56 10.93 -6.72
CA GLU A 201 2.28 11.53 -6.30
C GLU A 201 1.10 10.95 -7.10
N ARG A 202 -0.06 10.83 -6.44
CA ARG A 202 -1.31 10.30 -7.02
C ARG A 202 -2.48 11.24 -6.72
N LEU A 203 -3.40 11.35 -7.67
CA LEU A 203 -4.66 12.06 -7.47
C LEU A 203 -5.74 11.08 -6.99
N CYS A 204 -5.88 10.99 -5.67
CA CYS A 204 -6.83 10.08 -5.03
C CYS A 204 -8.15 10.76 -4.66
N ARG A 205 -9.23 9.98 -4.63
CA ARG A 205 -10.43 10.37 -3.87
C ARG A 205 -10.10 10.32 -2.39
N ASP A 206 -10.59 11.28 -1.61
CA ASP A 206 -10.42 11.26 -0.16
C ASP A 206 -11.17 10.06 0.45
N TYR A 207 -10.42 9.01 0.75
CA TYR A 207 -10.97 7.77 1.27
C TYR A 207 -11.64 7.97 2.63
N GLN A 208 -11.19 8.93 3.45
CA GLN A 208 -11.82 9.20 4.74
C GLN A 208 -13.23 9.76 4.56
N GLN A 209 -13.44 10.60 3.53
CA GLN A 209 -14.78 11.09 3.19
C GLN A 209 -15.66 9.97 2.62
N VAL A 210 -15.09 9.08 1.80
CA VAL A 210 -15.81 7.89 1.32
C VAL A 210 -16.26 7.00 2.49
N VAL A 211 -15.37 6.73 3.44
CA VAL A 211 -15.68 5.94 4.64
C VAL A 211 -16.73 6.63 5.49
N ALA A 212 -16.58 7.93 5.77
CA ALA A 212 -17.54 8.68 6.57
C ALA A 212 -18.95 8.67 5.95
N TRP A 213 -19.04 8.87 4.64
CA TRP A 213 -20.31 8.79 3.92
C TRP A 213 -20.94 7.39 4.01
N ALA A 214 -20.14 6.34 3.79
CA ALA A 214 -20.61 4.96 3.86
C ALA A 214 -21.07 4.57 5.28
N GLU A 215 -20.37 5.02 6.31
CA GLU A 215 -20.78 4.80 7.70
C GLU A 215 -22.09 5.53 8.02
N ASP A 216 -22.25 6.79 7.59
CA ASP A 216 -23.50 7.56 7.79
C ASP A 216 -24.72 6.88 7.15
N HIS A 217 -24.52 6.21 6.00
CA HIS A 217 -25.57 5.54 5.22
C HIS A 217 -25.63 4.01 5.45
N ARG A 218 -24.98 3.49 6.48
CA ARG A 218 -24.89 2.03 6.71
C ARG A 218 -26.25 1.41 7.06
N VAL A 219 -26.51 0.21 6.53
CA VAL A 219 -27.71 -0.59 6.85
C VAL A 219 -27.49 -1.59 7.99
N SER A 220 -26.24 -1.78 8.42
CA SER A 220 -25.88 -2.64 9.55
C SER A 220 -24.67 -2.07 10.31
N ASN A 221 -24.46 -2.54 11.55
CA ASN A 221 -23.31 -2.18 12.38
C ASN A 221 -22.20 -3.26 12.35
N LEU A 222 -22.20 -4.14 11.33
CA LEU A 222 -21.15 -5.14 11.16
C LEU A 222 -19.80 -4.46 10.88
N ARG A 223 -18.71 -5.10 11.28
CA ARG A 223 -17.34 -4.56 11.17
C ARG A 223 -16.37 -5.61 10.63
N GLY A 224 -15.36 -5.13 9.91
CA GLY A 224 -14.28 -5.94 9.36
C GLY A 224 -14.69 -6.75 8.12
N PHE A 225 -13.76 -7.55 7.61
CA PHE A 225 -13.95 -8.41 6.42
C PHE A 225 -14.64 -9.74 6.74
N ARG A 226 -15.60 -9.74 7.67
CA ARG A 226 -16.40 -10.94 7.95
C ARG A 226 -17.43 -11.13 6.84
N GLU A 227 -17.47 -12.31 6.25
CA GLU A 227 -18.56 -12.70 5.38
C GLU A 227 -19.86 -12.63 6.16
N THR A 228 -20.77 -11.75 5.75
CA THR A 228 -22.18 -11.90 6.11
C THR A 228 -22.65 -13.21 5.53
N PRO A 229 -23.27 -14.11 6.31
CA PRO A 229 -23.98 -15.25 5.73
C PRO A 229 -24.95 -14.67 4.70
N HIS A 230 -24.70 -14.96 3.42
CA HIS A 230 -25.62 -14.56 2.37
C HIS A 230 -26.99 -15.08 2.76
N HIS A 231 -27.97 -14.18 2.74
CA HIS A 231 -29.35 -14.43 3.12
C HIS A 231 -29.78 -15.86 2.77
N ASP A 232 -30.04 -16.64 3.82
CA ASP A 232 -30.81 -17.86 3.71
C ASP A 232 -32.13 -17.47 3.04
N ARG A 233 -32.23 -17.75 1.73
CA ARG A 233 -33.43 -17.49 0.95
C ARG A 233 -34.51 -18.40 1.52
N ARG A 234 -35.35 -17.87 2.39
CA ARG A 234 -36.70 -18.41 2.62
C ARG A 234 -37.58 -18.05 1.43
#